data_AF-A0A7C5U641-F1
#
_entry.id   AF-A0A7C5U641-F1
#
_cell.length_a   1.000
_cell.length_b   1.000
_cell.length_c   1.000
_cell.angle_alpha   90.00
_cell.angle_beta   90.00
_cell.angle_gamma   90.00
#
_symmetry.space_group_name_H-M   'P 1'
#
loop_
_entity.id
_entity.type
_entity.pdbx_description
1 polymer ?
#
loop_
_entity_poly.entity_id
_entity_poly.type
_entity_poly.pdbx_seq_one_letter_code
_entity_poly.pdbx_strand_id
1 'polypeptide(L)'
;MTYTPRRTRRTITSALAILLVLAIFLTIFVSSFLNIWLNILEFGDLFIRPFYFLMVGGLVLAFIALFRFDFVSRKSVFIWALRTFLVLIRGGFSPRLLDFERFKLPLQTFVVWQVTKVLIGTILFANSLFGLTVVAMTSGWQSGIENIPRLFLLPFTIFGRGDISGAQAVIESSPALMLLIPPLFSAIGIRLFLLVGLTNILKVFAKALVSFGETGTITIKASTIEFLASLGLAWTGFNLFLATSIDYNTRVLIVSAFAAAAILALFGFLDLRGKRFLNNIYLRVGLLVILALATASLVTVQNTIADAQKLEYKGPYVLQEIAINRYLADLDVKILPYNFSTLTVSASEIPNIINENRELLKRTRLWDWGAAFAKLRPEIGLIPYVDFEDSDILRFNGSLFWSASMKPVLPPTVTAADVWYNRHLVYTHIPQGFLMLDAHTGEVVDSSKFFAERRIYYGEGGPRSLFSATWA
;
A
#
# COMPACT_ATOMS: atom_id res chain seq x y z
N MET A 1 3.63 -55.08 50.25
CA MET A 1 4.79 -54.18 50.04
C MET A 1 5.21 -54.24 48.58
N THR A 2 5.11 -53.12 47.85
CA THR A 2 6.00 -52.75 46.73
C THR A 2 5.57 -51.37 46.22
N TYR A 3 6.15 -50.33 46.83
CA TYR A 3 6.01 -48.94 46.38
C TYR A 3 7.01 -48.72 45.24
N THR A 4 6.54 -48.68 43.99
CA THR A 4 7.40 -48.38 42.83
C THR A 4 7.49 -46.86 42.60
N PRO A 5 8.68 -46.30 42.32
CA PRO A 5 8.91 -44.86 42.38
C PRO A 5 8.50 -44.19 41.06
N ARG A 6 7.22 -43.80 40.94
CA ARG A 6 6.72 -42.99 39.80
C ARG A 6 7.38 -41.60 39.70
N ARG A 7 8.03 -41.11 40.75
CA ARG A 7 8.62 -39.76 40.83
C ARG A 7 9.98 -39.64 40.11
N THR A 8 10.76 -40.71 40.02
CA THR A 8 12.12 -40.71 39.45
C THR A 8 12.10 -40.77 37.91
N ARG A 9 11.11 -41.43 37.31
CA ARG A 9 10.98 -41.53 35.84
C ARG A 9 10.60 -40.20 35.20
N ARG A 10 9.73 -39.41 35.85
CA ARG A 10 9.30 -38.08 35.40
C ARG A 10 10.42 -37.04 35.47
N THR A 11 11.31 -37.15 36.46
CA THR A 11 12.46 -36.24 36.64
C THR A 11 13.58 -36.52 35.65
N ILE A 12 13.83 -37.79 35.32
CA ILE A 12 14.80 -38.18 34.28
C ILE A 12 14.32 -37.76 32.87
N THR A 13 13.03 -37.94 32.55
CA THR A 13 12.49 -37.50 31.24
C THR A 13 12.49 -35.98 31.09
N SER A 14 12.20 -35.22 32.16
CA SER A 14 12.33 -33.76 32.13
C SER A 14 13.78 -33.30 32.04
N ALA A 15 14.73 -33.99 32.69
CA ALA A 15 16.15 -33.67 32.59
C ALA A 15 16.70 -33.92 31.17
N LEU A 16 16.33 -35.04 30.55
CA LEU A 16 16.66 -35.34 29.15
C LEU A 16 16.04 -34.32 28.18
N ALA A 17 14.79 -33.91 28.41
CA ALA A 17 14.15 -32.88 27.58
C ALA A 17 14.84 -31.52 27.71
N ILE A 18 15.24 -31.12 28.92
CA ILE A 18 16.02 -29.89 29.15
C ILE A 18 17.37 -29.97 28.45
N LEU A 19 18.08 -31.09 28.55
CA LEU A 19 19.37 -31.31 27.88
C LEU A 19 19.24 -31.23 26.36
N LEU A 20 18.18 -31.82 25.80
CA LEU A 20 17.89 -31.76 24.37
C LEU A 20 17.63 -30.31 23.92
N VAL A 21 16.78 -29.57 24.65
CA VAL A 21 16.49 -28.16 24.36
C VAL A 21 17.75 -27.31 24.44
N LEU A 22 18.59 -27.55 25.46
CA LEU A 22 19.84 -26.83 25.63
C LEU A 22 20.82 -27.12 24.49
N ALA A 23 20.93 -28.39 24.06
CA ALA A 23 21.77 -28.79 22.93
C ALA A 23 21.30 -28.18 21.60
N ILE A 24 19.99 -28.13 21.36
CA ILE A 24 19.38 -27.47 20.19
C ILE A 24 19.67 -25.97 20.23
N PHE A 25 19.48 -25.33 21.38
CA PHE A 25 19.76 -23.91 21.52
C PHE A 25 21.25 -23.60 21.27
N LEU A 26 22.15 -24.42 21.81
CA LEU A 26 23.59 -24.25 21.66
C LEU A 26 24.03 -24.43 20.19
N THR A 27 23.47 -25.41 19.48
CA THR A 27 23.78 -25.62 18.05
C THR A 27 23.26 -24.47 17.19
N ILE A 28 22.05 -23.97 17.44
CA ILE A 28 21.51 -22.79 16.75
C ILE A 28 22.37 -21.56 17.04
N PHE A 29 22.76 -21.36 18.30
CA PHE A 29 23.59 -20.22 18.73
C PHE A 29 24.97 -20.27 18.08
N VAL A 30 25.66 -21.41 18.12
CA VAL A 30 26.98 -21.59 17.51
C VAL A 30 26.90 -21.40 16.00
N SER A 31 25.91 -21.98 15.34
CA SER A 31 25.70 -21.82 13.89
C SER A 31 25.49 -20.35 13.52
N SER A 32 24.61 -19.65 14.26
CA SER A 32 24.33 -18.22 14.03
C SER A 32 25.55 -17.35 14.30
N PHE A 33 26.30 -17.64 15.37
CA PHE A 33 27.53 -16.94 15.71
C PHE A 33 28.61 -17.12 14.65
N LEU A 34 28.86 -18.37 14.22
CA LEU A 34 29.84 -18.67 13.18
C LEU A 34 29.47 -17.99 11.86
N ASN A 35 28.19 -17.99 11.49
CA ASN A 35 27.71 -17.29 10.30
C ASN A 35 28.02 -15.78 10.38
N ILE A 36 27.66 -15.12 11.49
CA ILE A 36 27.94 -13.69 11.69
C ILE A 36 29.45 -13.43 11.69
N TRP A 37 30.22 -14.24 12.41
CA TRP A 37 31.66 -14.08 12.56
C TRP A 37 32.41 -14.23 11.23
N LEU A 38 32.11 -15.29 10.47
CA LEU A 38 32.73 -15.52 9.16
C LEU A 38 32.39 -14.42 8.17
N ASN A 39 31.13 -13.95 8.15
CA ASN A 39 30.75 -12.84 7.28
C ASN A 39 31.41 -11.51 7.69
N ILE A 40 31.60 -11.24 8.98
CA ILE A 40 32.37 -10.08 9.43
C ILE A 40 33.83 -10.18 8.98
N LEU A 41 34.45 -11.36 9.06
CA LEU A 41 35.82 -11.56 8.60
C LEU A 41 35.97 -11.41 7.08
N GLU A 42 35.01 -11.94 6.31
CA GLU A 42 35.06 -11.94 4.84
C GLU A 42 34.67 -10.59 4.24
N PHE A 43 33.61 -9.95 4.74
CA PHE A 43 33.00 -8.76 4.13
C PHE A 43 33.14 -7.49 4.97
N GLY A 44 33.56 -7.59 6.23
CA GLY A 44 33.83 -6.45 7.12
C GLY A 44 32.69 -5.45 7.17
N ASP A 45 33.01 -4.20 6.80
CA ASP A 45 32.07 -3.08 6.74
C ASP A 45 30.83 -3.35 5.88
N LEU A 46 30.97 -4.07 4.76
CA LEU A 46 29.84 -4.35 3.86
C LEU A 46 28.78 -5.22 4.53
N PHE A 47 29.21 -6.11 5.45
CA PHE A 47 28.28 -6.91 6.25
C PHE A 47 27.68 -6.11 7.41
N ILE A 48 28.45 -5.25 8.08
CA ILE A 48 28.01 -4.51 9.27
C ILE A 48 27.08 -3.33 8.94
N ARG A 49 27.33 -2.60 7.83
CA ARG A 49 26.60 -1.39 7.47
C ARG A 49 25.07 -1.58 7.38
N PRO A 50 24.54 -2.64 6.74
CA PRO A 50 23.10 -2.90 6.74
C PRO A 50 22.50 -3.00 8.14
N PHE A 51 23.18 -3.67 9.09
CA PHE A 51 22.73 -3.76 10.48
C PHE A 51 22.75 -2.40 11.19
N TYR A 52 23.81 -1.61 10.96
CA TYR A 52 23.88 -0.25 11.48
C TYR A 52 22.71 0.60 10.98
N PHE A 53 22.42 0.58 9.67
CA PHE A 53 21.29 1.32 9.11
C PHE A 53 19.93 0.78 9.62
N LEU A 54 19.77 -0.54 9.75
CA LEU A 54 18.58 -1.14 10.37
C LEU A 54 18.36 -0.63 11.80
N MET A 55 19.42 -0.56 12.61
CA MET A 55 19.34 -0.07 13.98
C MET A 55 19.00 1.42 14.03
N VAL A 56 19.66 2.27 13.24
CA VAL A 56 19.36 3.70 13.17
C VAL A 56 17.91 3.93 12.75
N GLY A 57 17.49 3.29 11.65
CA GLY A 57 16.13 3.44 11.14
C GLY A 57 15.09 2.92 12.14
N GLY A 58 15.33 1.74 12.71
CA GLY A 58 14.46 1.14 13.72
C GLY A 58 14.33 2.01 14.97
N LEU A 59 15.43 2.55 15.49
CA LEU A 59 15.43 3.40 16.70
C LEU A 59 14.62 4.68 16.46
N VAL A 60 14.85 5.37 15.35
CA VAL A 60 14.16 6.63 15.02
C VAL A 60 12.66 6.38 14.83
N LEU A 61 12.29 5.38 14.02
CA LEU A 61 10.89 5.07 13.74
C LEU A 61 10.15 4.55 14.98
N ALA A 62 10.78 3.68 15.79
CA ALA A 62 10.20 3.18 17.03
C ALA A 62 10.02 4.31 18.06
N PHE A 63 10.95 5.27 18.12
CA PHE A 63 10.81 6.45 18.97
C PHE A 63 9.59 7.28 18.56
N ILE A 64 9.46 7.59 17.26
CA ILE A 64 8.32 8.33 16.72
C ILE A 64 7.00 7.59 17.03
N ALA A 65 6.95 6.30 16.76
CA ALA A 65 5.74 5.49 16.88
C ALA A 65 5.31 5.22 18.35
N LEU A 66 6.26 4.89 19.23
CA LEU A 66 5.95 4.26 20.53
C LEU A 66 6.28 5.13 21.75
N PHE A 67 7.14 6.14 21.61
CA PHE A 67 7.55 6.98 22.74
C PHE A 67 6.45 7.97 23.13
N ARG A 68 6.05 7.95 24.40
CA ARG A 68 4.97 8.78 24.92
C ARG A 68 5.51 9.87 25.84
N PHE A 69 5.23 11.14 25.49
CA PHE A 69 5.64 12.33 26.25
C PHE A 69 4.68 12.75 27.37
N ASP A 70 3.61 11.98 27.61
CA ASP A 70 2.60 12.26 28.64
C ASP A 70 3.07 11.79 30.02
N PHE A 71 4.06 12.51 30.56
CA PHE A 71 4.64 12.26 31.89
C PHE A 71 3.71 12.64 33.04
N VAL A 72 2.60 13.33 32.76
CA VAL A 72 1.58 13.69 33.76
C VAL A 72 0.66 12.50 34.01
N SER A 73 0.11 11.87 32.96
CA SER A 73 -0.81 10.75 33.12
C SER A 73 -0.10 9.41 33.34
N ARG A 74 1.09 9.21 32.75
CA ARG A 74 1.94 8.01 32.91
C ARG A 74 1.20 6.69 32.70
N LYS A 75 0.32 6.65 31.69
CA LYS A 75 -0.50 5.48 31.37
C LYS A 75 0.18 4.56 30.36
N SER A 76 0.03 3.25 30.58
CA SER A 76 0.42 2.22 29.62
C SER A 76 -0.66 1.15 29.52
N VAL A 77 -1.18 0.96 28.32
CA VAL A 77 -2.14 -0.10 28.00
C VAL A 77 -1.55 -1.48 28.30
N PHE A 78 -0.32 -1.75 27.82
CA PHE A 78 0.34 -3.05 28.01
C PHE A 78 0.52 -3.40 29.50
N ILE A 79 1.10 -2.51 30.30
CA ILE A 79 1.34 -2.80 31.72
C ILE A 79 0.01 -2.92 32.48
N TRP A 80 -0.98 -2.09 32.15
CA TRP A 80 -2.32 -2.22 32.72
C TRP A 80 -2.95 -3.58 32.39
N ALA A 81 -2.95 -3.98 31.12
CA ALA A 81 -3.50 -5.26 30.68
C ALA A 81 -2.79 -6.45 31.33
N LEU A 82 -1.45 -6.41 31.39
CA LEU A 82 -0.64 -7.43 32.06
C LEU A 82 -0.98 -7.54 33.55
N ARG A 83 -1.08 -6.40 34.25
CA ARG A 83 -1.47 -6.37 35.67
C ARG A 83 -2.87 -6.95 35.88
N THR A 84 -3.82 -6.55 35.04
CA THR A 84 -5.20 -7.04 35.07
C THR A 84 -5.23 -8.55 34.87
N PHE A 85 -4.56 -9.06 33.84
CA PHE A 85 -4.48 -10.48 33.53
C PHE A 85 -3.86 -11.31 34.67
N LEU A 86 -2.74 -10.83 35.25
CA LEU A 86 -2.07 -11.53 36.36
C LEU A 86 -2.95 -11.62 37.61
N VAL A 87 -3.77 -10.61 37.89
CA VAL A 87 -4.70 -10.63 39.04
C VAL A 87 -5.87 -11.60 38.78
N LEU A 88 -6.39 -11.64 37.54
CA LEU A 88 -7.45 -12.57 37.14
C LEU A 88 -7.02 -14.03 37.28
N ILE A 89 -5.79 -14.37 36.83
CA ILE A 89 -5.25 -15.74 36.97
C ILE A 89 -5.14 -16.16 38.44
N ARG A 90 -4.86 -15.22 39.34
CA ARG A 90 -4.76 -15.48 40.78
C ARG A 90 -6.13 -15.57 41.47
N GLY A 91 -7.23 -15.57 40.72
CA GLY A 91 -8.59 -15.65 41.23
C GLY A 91 -9.14 -14.35 41.81
N GLY A 92 -8.43 -13.22 41.64
CA GLY A 92 -8.91 -11.92 42.09
C GLY A 92 -9.74 -11.23 41.00
N PHE A 93 -10.98 -10.85 41.32
CA PHE A 93 -11.79 -9.99 40.45
C PHE A 93 -12.39 -8.83 41.23
N SER A 94 -12.23 -7.62 40.70
CA SER A 94 -13.00 -6.45 41.12
C SER A 94 -13.26 -5.56 39.90
N PRO A 95 -14.45 -4.97 39.74
CA PRO A 95 -14.73 -4.06 38.63
C PRO A 95 -13.71 -2.91 38.53
N ARG A 96 -13.23 -2.42 39.69
CA ARG A 96 -12.21 -1.36 39.78
C ARG A 96 -10.85 -1.74 39.17
N LEU A 97 -10.53 -3.02 39.06
CA LEU A 97 -9.33 -3.51 38.38
C LEU A 97 -9.33 -3.08 36.89
N LEU A 98 -10.51 -3.04 36.29
CA LEU A 98 -10.70 -2.67 34.89
C LEU A 98 -10.63 -1.14 34.68
N ASP A 99 -10.58 -0.32 35.73
CA ASP A 99 -10.55 1.15 35.60
C ASP A 99 -9.18 1.65 35.10
N PHE A 100 -9.06 1.75 33.78
CA PHE A 100 -7.88 2.32 33.12
C PHE A 100 -7.75 3.85 33.29
N GLU A 101 -8.83 4.56 33.64
CA GLU A 101 -8.75 6.00 33.91
C GLU A 101 -7.92 6.28 35.19
N ARG A 102 -8.01 5.41 36.19
CA ARG A 102 -7.25 5.54 37.46
C ARG A 102 -5.85 4.93 37.42
N PHE A 103 -5.56 4.07 36.45
CA PHE A 103 -4.25 3.46 36.32
C PHE A 103 -3.15 4.51 36.08
N LYS A 104 -2.10 4.48 36.89
CA LYS A 104 -0.94 5.38 36.79
C LYS A 104 0.33 4.66 37.21
N LEU A 105 1.38 4.77 36.41
CA LEU A 105 2.69 4.22 36.75
C LEU A 105 3.51 5.21 37.60
N PRO A 106 4.41 4.71 38.47
CA PRO A 106 5.50 5.50 39.02
C PRO A 106 6.37 6.10 37.90
N LEU A 107 6.97 7.27 38.15
CA LEU A 107 7.76 7.97 37.14
C LEU A 107 8.92 7.11 36.61
N GLN A 108 9.68 6.48 37.52
CA GLN A 108 10.82 5.63 37.17
C GLN A 108 10.39 4.45 36.29
N THR A 109 9.35 3.71 36.70
CA THR A 109 8.80 2.60 35.91
C THR A 109 8.30 3.07 34.55
N PHE A 110 7.67 4.25 34.47
CA PHE A 110 7.19 4.80 33.21
C PHE A 110 8.34 5.14 32.26
N VAL A 111 9.41 5.78 32.75
CA VAL A 111 10.60 6.14 31.96
C VAL A 111 11.31 4.88 31.45
N VAL A 112 11.61 3.94 32.35
CA VAL A 112 12.21 2.64 31.96
C VAL A 112 11.34 1.96 30.91
N TRP A 113 10.03 1.94 31.10
CA TRP A 113 9.11 1.35 30.14
C TRP A 113 9.10 2.08 28.78
N GLN A 114 9.23 3.42 28.74
CA GLN A 114 9.34 4.12 27.46
C GLN A 114 10.60 3.69 26.70
N VAL A 115 11.74 3.62 27.40
CA VAL A 115 13.02 3.19 26.81
C VAL A 115 12.93 1.74 26.33
N THR A 116 12.43 0.83 27.18
CA THR A 116 12.25 -0.58 26.80
C THR A 116 11.37 -0.76 25.57
N LYS A 117 10.26 0.00 25.47
CA LYS A 117 9.39 -0.05 24.28
C LYS A 117 10.11 0.40 23.01
N VAL A 118 10.93 1.43 23.07
CA VAL A 118 11.68 1.91 21.90
C VAL A 118 12.76 0.89 21.50
N LEU A 119 13.47 0.30 22.47
CA LEU A 119 14.46 -0.74 22.19
C LEU A 119 13.85 -1.99 21.56
N ILE A 120 12.75 -2.50 22.11
CA ILE A 120 12.01 -3.62 21.51
C ILE A 120 11.45 -3.23 20.15
N GLY A 121 10.87 -2.03 20.05
CA GLY A 121 10.33 -1.49 18.82
C GLY A 121 11.37 -1.33 17.72
N THR A 122 12.65 -1.14 18.05
CA THR A 122 13.73 -1.00 17.07
C THR A 122 13.77 -2.19 16.11
N ILE A 123 13.51 -3.40 16.62
CA ILE A 123 13.48 -4.62 15.80
C ILE A 123 12.22 -4.64 14.93
N LEU A 124 11.07 -4.24 15.47
CA LEU A 124 9.79 -4.23 14.75
C LEU A 124 9.72 -3.17 13.64
N PHE A 125 10.43 -2.06 13.83
CA PHE A 125 10.48 -0.93 12.90
C PHE A 125 11.79 -0.87 12.11
N ALA A 126 12.58 -1.95 12.14
CA ALA A 126 13.86 -2.00 11.46
C ALA A 126 13.70 -1.72 9.96
N ASN A 127 14.36 -0.67 9.47
CA ASN A 127 14.27 -0.26 8.07
C ASN A 127 15.64 0.28 7.63
N SER A 128 16.36 -0.52 6.85
CA SER A 128 17.71 -0.21 6.38
C SER A 128 17.72 0.98 5.41
N LEU A 129 16.75 1.06 4.50
CA LEU A 129 16.66 2.15 3.52
C LEU A 129 16.42 3.49 4.21
N PHE A 130 15.49 3.54 5.16
CA PHE A 130 15.24 4.75 5.95
C PHE A 130 16.47 5.14 6.77
N GLY A 131 17.09 4.17 7.47
CA GLY A 131 18.28 4.44 8.28
C GLY A 131 19.48 4.92 7.46
N LEU A 132 19.73 4.30 6.30
CA LEU A 132 20.72 4.75 5.33
C LEU A 132 20.45 6.19 4.92
N THR A 133 19.19 6.51 4.63
CA THR A 133 18.79 7.85 4.18
C THR A 133 19.02 8.90 5.26
N VAL A 134 18.64 8.62 6.50
CA VAL A 134 18.90 9.51 7.64
C VAL A 134 20.41 9.77 7.80
N VAL A 135 21.23 8.73 7.73
CA VAL A 135 22.70 8.88 7.84
C VAL A 135 23.28 9.66 6.66
N ALA A 136 22.82 9.38 5.44
CA ALA A 136 23.24 10.10 4.24
C ALA A 136 22.89 11.59 4.32
N MET A 137 21.69 11.94 4.79
CA MET A 137 21.28 13.33 4.99
C MET A 137 22.15 14.06 6.03
N THR A 138 22.49 13.40 7.14
CA THR A 138 23.43 13.99 8.12
C THR A 138 24.84 14.19 7.55
N SER A 139 25.18 13.47 6.48
CA SER A 139 26.44 13.60 5.74
C SER A 139 26.36 14.61 4.58
N GLY A 140 25.23 15.31 4.43
CA GLY A 140 25.04 16.37 3.42
C GLY A 140 24.34 15.93 2.13
N TRP A 141 23.85 14.68 2.03
CA TRP A 141 23.07 14.26 0.87
C TRP A 141 21.69 14.95 0.84
N GLN A 142 21.34 15.54 -0.30
CA GLN A 142 20.06 16.22 -0.49
C GLN A 142 18.99 15.21 -0.89
N SER A 143 18.01 15.03 -0.01
CA SER A 143 16.89 14.11 -0.25
C SER A 143 15.72 14.73 -1.00
N GLY A 144 15.71 16.07 -1.19
CA GLY A 144 14.56 16.81 -1.71
C GLY A 144 13.43 17.00 -0.70
N ILE A 145 13.71 16.89 0.61
CA ILE A 145 12.68 17.03 1.66
C ILE A 145 12.12 18.46 1.73
N GLU A 146 12.92 19.44 1.35
CA GLU A 146 12.59 20.86 1.23
C GLU A 146 11.48 21.14 0.21
N ASN A 147 11.26 20.24 -0.74
CA ASN A 147 10.23 20.35 -1.76
C ASN A 147 8.90 19.72 -1.34
N ILE A 148 8.86 18.94 -0.25
CA ILE A 148 7.65 18.29 0.27
C ILE A 148 6.50 19.28 0.53
N PRO A 149 6.71 20.48 1.11
CA PRO A 149 5.64 21.47 1.27
C PRO A 149 4.93 21.85 -0.04
N ARG A 150 5.66 21.86 -1.17
CA ARG A 150 5.07 22.15 -2.50
C ARG A 150 4.12 21.05 -2.94
N LEU A 151 4.36 19.80 -2.53
CA LEU A 151 3.49 18.67 -2.86
C LEU A 151 2.10 18.80 -2.22
N PHE A 152 2.02 19.37 -1.01
CA PHE A 152 0.74 19.64 -0.35
C PHE A 152 -0.10 20.71 -1.07
N LEU A 153 0.48 21.48 -1.99
CA LEU A 153 -0.26 22.43 -2.81
C LEU A 153 -0.80 21.80 -4.10
N LEU A 154 -0.24 20.67 -4.56
CA LEU A 154 -0.57 20.07 -5.86
C LEU A 154 -2.07 19.75 -6.05
N PRO A 155 -2.81 19.21 -5.06
CA PRO A 155 -4.24 18.97 -5.24
C PRO A 155 -5.03 20.25 -5.51
N PHE A 156 -4.52 21.40 -5.07
CA PHE A 156 -5.17 22.71 -5.19
C PHE A 156 -4.65 23.55 -6.37
N THR A 157 -3.59 23.12 -7.05
CA THR A 157 -3.08 23.80 -8.23
C THR A 157 -3.83 23.35 -9.48
N ILE A 158 -4.15 24.31 -10.35
CA ILE A 158 -4.73 24.06 -11.67
C ILE A 158 -3.61 24.17 -12.68
N PHE A 159 -3.31 23.06 -13.38
CA PHE A 159 -2.24 23.01 -14.37
C PHE A 159 -2.73 23.49 -15.74
N GLY A 160 -1.93 24.32 -16.39
CA GLY A 160 -2.17 24.77 -17.76
C GLY A 160 -1.73 23.73 -18.80
N ARG A 161 -2.06 23.99 -20.08
CA ARG A 161 -1.52 23.20 -21.19
C ARG A 161 0.00 23.38 -21.26
N GLY A 162 0.75 22.27 -21.25
CA GLY A 162 2.22 22.28 -21.35
C GLY A 162 2.96 22.55 -20.03
N ASP A 163 2.24 22.82 -18.94
CA ASP A 163 2.84 22.99 -17.62
C ASP A 163 3.29 21.63 -17.07
N ILE A 164 4.52 21.54 -16.56
CA ILE A 164 5.09 20.34 -15.92
C ILE A 164 5.66 20.64 -14.52
N SER A 165 5.29 21.78 -13.94
CA SER A 165 5.79 22.23 -12.63
C SER A 165 5.44 21.25 -11.50
N GLY A 166 4.27 20.61 -11.57
CA GLY A 166 3.86 19.58 -10.62
C GLY A 166 4.78 18.36 -10.67
N ALA A 167 5.08 17.87 -11.88
CA ALA A 167 6.00 16.77 -12.11
C ALA A 167 7.41 17.09 -11.61
N GLN A 168 7.92 18.29 -11.88
CA GLN A 168 9.24 18.73 -11.39
C GLN A 168 9.30 18.68 -9.86
N ALA A 169 8.28 19.19 -9.16
CA ALA A 169 8.23 19.12 -7.70
C ALA A 169 8.27 17.67 -7.16
N VAL A 170 7.58 16.74 -7.83
CA VAL A 170 7.60 15.30 -7.47
C VAL A 170 8.96 14.68 -7.77
N ILE A 171 9.55 14.98 -8.94
CA ILE A 171 10.87 14.47 -9.35
C ILE A 171 11.94 14.91 -8.34
N GLU A 172 11.99 16.21 -8.02
CA GLU A 172 12.94 16.75 -7.06
C GLU A 172 12.76 16.17 -5.65
N SER A 173 11.52 15.80 -5.28
CA SER A 173 11.20 15.21 -3.97
C SER A 173 11.26 13.68 -3.95
N SER A 174 11.53 13.03 -5.09
CA SER A 174 11.39 11.58 -5.26
C SER A 174 12.18 10.75 -4.24
N PRO A 175 13.46 11.09 -3.92
CA PRO A 175 14.20 10.33 -2.93
C PRO A 175 13.56 10.38 -1.54
N ALA A 176 13.10 11.56 -1.10
CA ALA A 176 12.35 11.69 0.15
C ALA A 176 11.01 10.95 0.12
N LEU A 177 10.26 11.04 -0.98
CA LEU A 177 8.97 10.38 -1.14
C LEU A 177 9.05 8.86 -1.12
N MET A 178 10.18 8.28 -1.55
CA MET A 178 10.37 6.83 -1.54
C MET A 178 11.00 6.33 -0.24
N LEU A 179 12.02 7.03 0.26
CA LEU A 179 12.89 6.51 1.32
C LEU A 179 12.56 7.05 2.72
N LEU A 180 11.95 8.25 2.82
CA LEU A 180 11.71 8.94 4.10
C LEU A 180 10.23 9.01 4.48
N ILE A 181 9.40 9.53 3.58
CA ILE A 181 8.02 9.89 3.91
C ILE A 181 7.16 8.67 4.27
N PRO A 182 7.17 7.56 3.50
CA PRO A 182 6.35 6.39 3.83
C PRO A 182 6.64 5.79 5.22
N PRO A 183 7.90 5.48 5.60
CA PRO A 183 8.16 4.94 6.92
C PRO A 183 7.86 5.94 8.04
N LEU A 184 8.12 7.25 7.83
CA LEU A 184 7.83 8.28 8.83
C LEU A 184 6.32 8.43 9.07
N PHE A 185 5.53 8.46 8.00
CA PHE A 185 4.08 8.58 8.08
C PHE A 185 3.44 7.30 8.65
N SER A 186 3.98 6.13 8.33
CA SER A 186 3.59 4.86 8.96
C SER A 186 3.85 4.90 10.48
N ALA A 187 5.03 5.36 10.92
CA ALA A 187 5.35 5.50 12.33
C ALA A 187 4.41 6.50 13.05
N ILE A 188 4.11 7.65 12.44
CA ILE A 188 3.14 8.63 12.96
C ILE A 188 1.73 8.03 13.01
N GLY A 189 1.30 7.34 11.96
CA GLY A 189 0.00 6.66 11.90
C GLY A 189 -0.15 5.63 13.01
N ILE A 190 0.86 4.81 13.24
CA ILE A 190 0.89 3.84 14.35
C ILE A 190 0.84 4.55 15.71
N ARG A 191 1.56 5.67 15.87
CA ARG A 191 1.49 6.49 17.09
C ARG A 191 0.08 6.97 17.36
N LEU A 192 -0.58 7.55 16.36
CA LEU A 192 -1.96 8.05 16.46
C LEU A 192 -2.91 6.90 16.79
N PHE A 193 -2.79 5.77 16.09
CA PHE A 193 -3.61 4.59 16.34
C PHE A 193 -3.43 4.03 17.75
N LEU A 194 -2.20 3.74 18.19
CA LEU A 194 -1.94 3.09 19.48
C LEU A 194 -2.09 4.05 20.67
N LEU A 195 -1.40 5.19 20.61
CA LEU A 195 -1.28 6.08 21.76
C LEU A 195 -2.50 6.99 21.94
N VAL A 196 -3.22 7.30 20.85
CA VAL A 196 -4.43 8.12 20.91
C VAL A 196 -5.68 7.27 20.72
N GLY A 197 -5.81 6.55 19.60
CA GLY A 197 -6.98 5.73 19.26
C GLY A 197 -7.27 4.64 20.30
N LEU A 198 -6.48 3.58 20.28
CA LEU A 198 -6.62 2.41 21.14
C LEU A 198 -6.65 2.80 22.62
N THR A 199 -5.77 3.70 23.05
CA THR A 199 -5.70 4.16 24.43
C THR A 199 -7.01 4.80 24.89
N ASN A 200 -7.65 5.65 24.07
CA ASN A 200 -8.90 6.30 24.46
C ASN A 200 -10.12 5.39 24.26
N ILE A 201 -10.14 4.53 23.24
CA ILE A 201 -11.14 3.48 23.08
C ILE A 201 -11.18 2.59 24.33
N LEU A 202 -10.00 2.14 24.79
CA LEU A 202 -9.89 1.33 26.00
C LEU A 202 -10.40 2.07 27.23
N LYS A 203 -10.15 3.38 27.39
CA LYS A 203 -10.74 4.15 28.51
C LYS A 203 -12.27 4.15 28.46
N VAL A 204 -12.86 4.31 27.28
CA VAL A 204 -14.31 4.35 27.11
C VAL A 204 -14.92 2.99 27.49
N PHE A 205 -14.39 1.90 26.94
CA PHE A 205 -14.90 0.55 27.23
C PHE A 205 -14.63 0.11 28.67
N ALA A 206 -13.42 0.36 29.18
CA ALA A 206 -13.08 0.12 30.58
C ALA A 206 -14.07 0.79 31.51
N LYS A 207 -14.35 2.08 31.29
CA LYS A 207 -15.30 2.84 32.10
C LYS A 207 -16.72 2.28 32.02
N ALA A 208 -17.17 1.90 30.82
CA ALA A 208 -18.48 1.28 30.62
C ALA A 208 -18.61 -0.05 31.39
N LEU A 209 -17.58 -0.90 31.37
CA LEU A 209 -17.55 -2.15 32.13
C LEU A 209 -17.55 -1.92 33.65
N VAL A 210 -16.77 -0.94 34.12
CA VAL A 210 -16.75 -0.58 35.54
C VAL A 210 -18.11 -0.04 35.98
N SER A 211 -18.72 0.87 35.21
CA SER A 211 -20.02 1.44 35.57
C SER A 211 -21.13 0.39 35.60
N PHE A 212 -21.11 -0.54 34.64
CA PHE A 212 -22.04 -1.66 34.63
C PHE A 212 -21.84 -2.58 35.84
N GLY A 213 -20.59 -2.93 36.16
CA GLY A 213 -20.26 -3.77 37.31
C GLY A 213 -20.56 -3.14 38.68
N GLU A 214 -20.46 -1.80 38.81
CA GLU A 214 -20.71 -1.10 40.07
C GLU A 214 -22.17 -0.63 40.23
N THR A 215 -22.85 -0.23 39.15
CA THR A 215 -24.17 0.44 39.22
C THR A 215 -25.25 -0.20 38.34
N GLY A 216 -24.91 -1.22 37.54
CA GLY A 216 -25.81 -1.81 36.55
C GLY A 216 -26.09 -0.94 35.32
N THR A 217 -25.50 0.26 35.23
CA THR A 217 -25.71 1.20 34.12
C THR A 217 -24.47 1.36 33.25
N ILE A 218 -24.67 1.49 31.93
CA ILE A 218 -23.58 1.70 30.97
C ILE A 218 -23.40 3.20 30.73
N THR A 219 -22.20 3.72 31.00
CA THR A 219 -21.85 5.13 30.75
C THR A 219 -20.78 5.25 29.66
N ILE A 220 -21.15 5.85 28.52
CA ILE A 220 -20.24 6.07 27.39
C ILE A 220 -20.11 7.58 27.14
N LYS A 221 -18.88 8.08 27.08
CA LYS A 221 -18.60 9.48 26.71
C LYS A 221 -18.61 9.60 25.18
N ALA A 222 -19.74 9.99 24.60
CA ALA A 222 -19.90 10.18 23.16
C ALA A 222 -18.84 11.14 22.58
N SER A 223 -18.53 12.23 23.28
CA SER A 223 -17.50 13.18 22.87
C SER A 223 -16.13 12.55 22.56
N THR A 224 -15.68 11.59 23.37
CA THR A 224 -14.42 10.89 23.12
C THR A 224 -14.46 10.12 21.80
N ILE A 225 -15.59 9.48 21.48
CA ILE A 225 -15.78 8.75 20.23
C ILE A 225 -15.78 9.72 19.05
N GLU A 226 -16.44 10.87 19.18
CA GLU A 226 -16.49 11.90 18.13
C GLU A 226 -15.11 12.50 17.84
N PHE A 227 -14.30 12.80 18.87
CA PHE A 227 -12.93 13.26 18.67
C PHE A 227 -12.04 12.20 18.02
N LEU A 228 -12.25 10.91 18.34
CA LEU A 228 -11.51 9.83 17.69
C LEU A 228 -11.89 9.66 16.24
N ALA A 229 -13.18 9.72 15.91
CA ALA A 229 -13.66 9.68 14.54
C ALA A 229 -13.20 10.91 13.75
N SER A 230 -13.22 12.10 14.36
CA SER A 230 -12.65 13.33 13.81
C SER A 230 -11.17 13.18 13.46
N LEU A 231 -10.37 12.65 14.40
CA LEU A 231 -8.94 12.39 14.18
C LEU A 231 -8.72 11.40 13.03
N GLY A 232 -9.54 10.35 12.94
CA GLY A 232 -9.48 9.38 11.84
C GLY A 232 -9.74 10.03 10.48
N LEU A 233 -10.78 10.87 10.37
CA LEU A 233 -11.10 11.59 9.14
C LEU A 233 -10.04 12.64 8.79
N ALA A 234 -9.49 13.36 9.76
CA ALA A 234 -8.40 14.29 9.54
C ALA A 234 -7.13 13.57 9.05
N TRP A 235 -6.83 12.39 9.61
CA TRP A 235 -5.73 11.55 9.13
C TRP A 235 -5.97 11.04 7.71
N THR A 236 -7.20 10.63 7.37
CA THR A 236 -7.57 10.28 5.98
C THR A 236 -7.37 11.47 5.04
N GLY A 237 -7.85 12.66 5.41
CA GLY A 237 -7.67 13.89 4.64
C GLY A 237 -6.20 14.25 4.43
N PHE A 238 -5.36 14.03 5.45
CA PHE A 238 -3.91 14.22 5.35
C PHE A 238 -3.24 13.24 4.37
N ASN A 239 -3.63 11.97 4.37
CA ASN A 239 -3.06 10.97 3.45
C ASN A 239 -3.45 11.21 1.99
N LEU A 240 -4.60 11.84 1.73
CA LEU A 240 -5.03 12.18 0.36
C LEU A 240 -4.11 13.17 -0.36
N PHE A 241 -3.27 13.93 0.36
CA PHE A 241 -2.25 14.77 -0.27
C PHE A 241 -1.14 13.98 -0.97
N LEU A 242 -0.90 12.75 -0.54
CA LEU A 242 0.13 11.86 -1.07
C LEU A 242 -0.49 10.56 -1.62
N ALA A 243 -1.70 10.65 -2.16
CA ALA A 243 -2.35 9.54 -2.82
C ALA A 243 -1.55 9.09 -4.06
N THR A 244 -1.74 7.84 -4.48
CA THR A 244 -1.11 7.28 -5.69
C THR A 244 -1.52 8.01 -6.97
N SER A 245 -2.65 8.71 -6.94
CA SER A 245 -3.14 9.54 -8.04
C SER A 245 -3.72 10.85 -7.48
N ILE A 246 -3.29 11.97 -8.07
CA ILE A 246 -3.83 13.30 -7.79
C ILE A 246 -4.47 13.82 -9.07
N ASP A 247 -5.75 14.12 -8.98
CA ASP A 247 -6.59 14.58 -10.08
C ASP A 247 -7.43 15.81 -9.69
N TYR A 248 -8.28 16.25 -10.61
CA TYR A 248 -9.19 17.38 -10.43
C TYR A 248 -10.19 17.21 -9.26
N ASN A 249 -10.49 15.97 -8.83
CA ASN A 249 -11.39 15.67 -7.72
C ASN A 249 -10.68 15.66 -6.36
N THR A 250 -9.36 15.46 -6.34
CA THR A 250 -8.60 15.21 -5.11
C THR A 250 -8.77 16.35 -4.10
N ARG A 251 -8.79 17.62 -4.55
CA ARG A 251 -9.11 18.78 -3.69
C ARG A 251 -10.46 18.66 -2.99
N VAL A 252 -11.49 18.17 -3.69
CA VAL A 252 -12.84 18.05 -3.13
C VAL A 252 -12.83 16.98 -2.05
N LEU A 253 -12.15 15.86 -2.28
CA LEU A 253 -12.02 14.78 -1.31
C LEU A 253 -11.27 15.21 -0.05
N ILE A 254 -10.16 15.94 -0.21
CA ILE A 254 -9.37 16.50 0.89
C ILE A 254 -10.24 17.45 1.74
N VAL A 255 -10.86 18.45 1.09
CA VAL A 255 -11.70 19.44 1.78
C VAL A 255 -12.85 18.76 2.51
N SER A 256 -13.48 17.77 1.89
CA SER A 256 -14.62 17.05 2.48
C SER A 256 -14.21 16.21 3.68
N ALA A 257 -13.05 15.55 3.63
CA ALA A 257 -12.51 14.81 4.77
C ALA A 257 -12.22 15.73 5.97
N PHE A 258 -11.58 16.89 5.74
CA PHE A 258 -11.33 17.87 6.80
C PHE A 258 -12.60 18.55 7.32
N ALA A 259 -13.58 18.82 6.45
CA ALA A 259 -14.88 19.36 6.86
C ALA A 259 -15.64 18.37 7.75
N ALA A 260 -15.66 17.08 7.38
CA ALA A 260 -16.26 16.03 8.19
C ALA A 260 -15.54 15.87 9.54
N ALA A 261 -14.21 15.96 9.54
CA ALA A 261 -13.41 15.97 10.77
C ALA A 261 -13.76 17.17 11.67
N ALA A 262 -13.87 18.37 11.11
CA ALA A 262 -14.22 19.58 11.85
C ALA A 262 -15.63 19.52 12.45
N ILE A 263 -16.61 18.98 11.69
CA ILE A 263 -17.98 18.75 12.16
C ILE A 263 -17.98 17.84 13.39
N LEU A 264 -17.28 16.70 13.33
CA LEU A 264 -17.20 15.77 14.45
C LEU A 264 -16.45 16.36 15.65
N ALA A 265 -15.37 17.12 15.42
CA ALA A 265 -14.67 17.82 16.50
C ALA A 265 -15.57 18.84 17.19
N LEU A 266 -16.39 19.57 16.44
CA LEU A 266 -17.35 20.53 16.97
C LEU A 266 -18.40 19.85 17.85
N PHE A 267 -19.00 18.75 17.39
CA PHE A 267 -19.94 17.98 18.22
C PHE A 267 -19.27 17.42 19.48
N GLY A 268 -18.06 16.86 19.34
CA GLY A 268 -17.29 16.36 20.48
C GLY A 268 -17.05 17.45 21.53
N PHE A 269 -16.76 18.66 21.08
CA PHE A 269 -16.55 19.82 21.96
C PHE A 269 -17.84 20.30 22.63
N LEU A 270 -18.96 20.33 21.90
CA LEU A 270 -20.26 20.72 22.44
C LEU A 270 -20.76 19.72 23.49
N ASP A 271 -20.54 18.42 23.26
CA ASP A 271 -20.85 17.35 24.20
C ASP A 271 -20.02 17.44 25.47
N LEU A 272 -18.73 17.78 25.36
CA LEU A 272 -17.90 18.05 26.54
C LEU A 272 -18.44 19.20 27.39
N ARG A 273 -19.08 20.20 26.76
CA ARG A 273 -19.70 21.35 27.45
C ARG A 273 -21.13 21.10 27.93
N GLY A 274 -21.70 19.92 27.69
CA GLY A 274 -23.04 19.56 28.15
C GLY A 274 -24.19 20.31 27.46
N LYS A 275 -23.97 20.87 26.26
CA LYS A 275 -25.00 21.63 25.52
C LYS A 275 -26.01 20.71 24.81
N ARG A 276 -26.99 20.22 25.57
CA ARG A 276 -27.96 19.18 25.15
C ARG A 276 -28.85 19.48 23.93
N PHE A 277 -29.10 20.75 23.57
CA PHE A 277 -29.94 21.09 22.41
C PHE A 277 -29.33 20.63 21.06
N LEU A 278 -27.99 20.49 21.00
CA LEU A 278 -27.26 19.98 19.83
C LEU A 278 -26.94 18.47 19.95
N ASN A 279 -27.57 17.78 20.91
CA ASN A 279 -27.37 16.34 21.14
C ASN A 279 -28.30 15.44 20.33
N ASN A 280 -28.91 16.00 19.29
CA ASN A 280 -29.72 15.21 18.37
C ASN A 280 -28.82 14.42 17.41
N ILE A 281 -28.79 13.10 17.57
CA ILE A 281 -28.02 12.18 16.71
C ILE A 281 -28.41 12.31 15.23
N TYR A 282 -29.68 12.62 14.93
CA TYR A 282 -30.16 12.81 13.56
C TYR A 282 -29.51 14.03 12.90
N LEU A 283 -29.27 15.11 13.65
CA LEU A 283 -28.59 16.30 13.11
C LEU A 283 -27.12 15.99 12.82
N ARG A 284 -26.46 15.25 13.70
CA ARG A 284 -25.04 14.86 13.57
C ARG A 284 -24.81 13.97 12.35
N VAL A 285 -25.56 12.87 12.28
CA VAL A 285 -25.47 11.92 11.17
C VAL A 285 -25.99 12.57 9.89
N GLY A 286 -27.10 13.31 9.97
CA GLY A 286 -27.68 14.02 8.83
C GLY A 286 -26.71 15.00 8.19
N LEU A 287 -25.96 15.78 8.97
CA LEU A 287 -24.96 16.71 8.43
C LEU A 287 -23.81 15.98 7.70
N LEU A 288 -23.33 14.85 8.25
CA LEU A 288 -22.31 14.04 7.60
C LEU A 288 -22.84 13.37 6.32
N VAL A 289 -24.08 12.91 6.32
CA VAL A 289 -24.74 12.35 5.13
C VAL A 289 -24.91 13.43 4.05
N ILE A 290 -25.37 14.62 4.41
CA ILE A 290 -25.50 15.75 3.47
C ILE A 290 -24.13 16.11 2.88
N LEU A 291 -23.09 16.18 3.71
CA LEU A 291 -21.72 16.44 3.24
C LEU A 291 -21.25 15.34 2.28
N ALA A 292 -21.49 14.07 2.60
CA ALA A 292 -21.12 12.95 1.73
C ALA A 292 -21.86 12.99 0.39
N LEU A 293 -23.18 13.27 0.40
CA LEU A 293 -23.98 13.43 -0.82
C LEU A 293 -23.52 14.62 -1.66
N ALA A 294 -23.22 15.76 -1.04
CA ALA A 294 -22.69 16.93 -1.72
C ALA A 294 -21.33 16.63 -2.36
N THR A 295 -20.44 15.95 -1.63
CA THR A 295 -19.13 15.50 -2.13
C THR A 295 -19.29 14.57 -3.33
N ALA A 296 -20.12 13.54 -3.21
CA ALA A 296 -20.38 12.58 -4.27
C ALA A 296 -20.99 13.24 -5.51
N SER A 297 -21.92 14.18 -5.32
CA SER A 297 -22.53 14.94 -6.41
C SER A 297 -21.49 15.79 -7.14
N LEU A 298 -20.65 16.54 -6.40
CA LEU A 298 -19.58 17.36 -7.00
C LEU A 298 -18.58 16.52 -7.79
N VAL A 299 -18.12 15.40 -7.23
CA VAL A 299 -17.20 14.47 -7.90
C VAL A 299 -17.85 13.89 -9.16
N THR A 300 -19.12 13.50 -9.08
CA THR A 300 -19.86 12.95 -10.22
C THR A 300 -19.99 13.98 -11.34
N VAL A 301 -20.39 15.21 -11.02
CA VAL A 301 -20.49 16.31 -12.01
C VAL A 301 -19.13 16.61 -12.64
N GLN A 302 -18.07 16.68 -11.84
CA GLN A 302 -16.71 16.91 -12.36
C GLN A 302 -16.25 15.77 -13.26
N ASN A 303 -16.56 14.52 -12.91
CA ASN A 303 -16.28 13.39 -13.77
C ASN A 303 -17.02 13.46 -15.11
N THR A 304 -18.30 13.85 -15.11
CA THR A 304 -19.06 14.04 -16.35
C THR A 304 -18.46 15.14 -17.23
N ILE A 305 -18.05 16.26 -16.63
CA ILE A 305 -17.38 17.34 -17.37
C ILE A 305 -16.04 16.86 -17.92
N ALA A 306 -15.24 16.17 -17.10
CA ALA A 306 -13.94 15.65 -17.50
C ALA A 306 -14.03 14.53 -18.55
N ASP A 307 -15.13 13.78 -18.58
CA ASP A 307 -15.38 12.78 -19.62
C ASP A 307 -15.80 13.44 -20.95
N ALA A 308 -16.56 14.54 -20.89
CA ALA A 308 -16.89 15.33 -22.07
C ALA A 308 -15.70 16.15 -22.62
N GLN A 309 -14.83 16.65 -21.73
CA GLN A 309 -13.70 17.54 -22.05
C GLN A 309 -12.36 16.91 -21.60
N LYS A 310 -12.08 15.69 -22.04
CA LYS A 310 -10.91 14.90 -21.58
C LYS A 310 -9.58 15.62 -21.78
N LEU A 311 -9.38 16.28 -22.92
CA LEU A 311 -8.12 16.94 -23.23
C LEU A 311 -7.87 18.14 -22.33
N GLU A 312 -8.88 18.96 -22.06
CA GLU A 312 -8.77 20.14 -21.21
C GLU A 312 -8.70 19.79 -19.73
N TYR A 313 -9.52 18.84 -19.26
CA TYR A 313 -9.64 18.53 -17.84
C TYR A 313 -8.64 17.46 -17.37
N LYS A 314 -8.47 16.36 -18.12
CA LYS A 314 -7.55 15.28 -17.75
C LYS A 314 -6.15 15.48 -18.33
N GLY A 315 -6.05 16.08 -19.52
CA GLY A 315 -4.78 16.28 -20.22
C GLY A 315 -3.67 16.89 -19.37
N PRO A 316 -3.90 17.97 -18.59
CA PRO A 316 -2.86 18.56 -17.75
C PRO A 316 -2.32 17.61 -16.66
N TYR A 317 -3.18 16.77 -16.06
CA TYR A 317 -2.76 15.80 -15.04
C TYR A 317 -2.01 14.63 -15.67
N VAL A 318 -2.50 14.11 -16.80
CA VAL A 318 -1.82 13.05 -17.57
C VAL A 318 -0.46 13.53 -18.04
N LEU A 319 -0.32 14.80 -18.41
CA LEU A 319 0.98 15.39 -18.78
C LEU A 319 1.99 15.35 -17.63
N GLN A 320 1.56 15.63 -16.38
CA GLN A 320 2.43 15.50 -15.21
C GLN A 320 2.92 14.05 -15.04
N GLU A 321 1.98 13.10 -15.15
CA GLU A 321 2.28 11.67 -15.00
C GLU A 321 3.25 11.17 -16.08
N ILE A 322 3.03 11.57 -17.34
CA ILE A 322 3.95 11.27 -18.44
C ILE A 322 5.35 11.83 -18.14
N ALA A 323 5.46 13.06 -17.63
CA ALA A 323 6.74 13.66 -17.32
C ALA A 323 7.48 12.91 -16.20
N ILE A 324 6.77 12.52 -15.13
CA ILE A 324 7.33 11.70 -14.04
C ILE A 324 7.77 10.33 -14.58
N ASN A 325 6.93 9.66 -15.36
CA ASN A 325 7.24 8.33 -15.90
C ASN A 325 8.44 8.36 -16.84
N ARG A 326 8.55 9.38 -17.70
CA ARG A 326 9.74 9.58 -18.56
C ARG A 326 11.01 9.73 -17.74
N TYR A 327 10.96 10.49 -16.66
CA TYR A 327 12.10 10.67 -15.77
C TYR A 327 12.46 9.36 -15.04
N LEU A 328 11.49 8.67 -14.45
CA LEU A 328 11.75 7.45 -13.68
C LEU A 328 12.21 6.28 -14.54
N ALA A 329 11.74 6.19 -15.78
CA ALA A 329 12.11 5.13 -16.72
C ALA A 329 13.26 5.52 -17.67
N ASP A 330 13.86 6.71 -17.49
CA ASP A 330 14.96 7.23 -18.33
C ASP A 330 14.66 7.14 -19.84
N LEU A 331 13.46 7.56 -20.23
CA LEU A 331 12.97 7.43 -21.61
C LEU A 331 13.25 8.69 -22.43
N ASP A 332 14.01 8.52 -23.52
CA ASP A 332 14.08 9.53 -24.58
C ASP A 332 12.89 9.38 -25.54
N VAL A 333 11.97 10.35 -25.52
CA VAL A 333 10.70 10.29 -26.26
C VAL A 333 10.62 11.38 -27.31
N LYS A 334 10.51 10.96 -28.58
CA LYS A 334 10.20 11.86 -29.69
C LYS A 334 8.71 12.22 -29.69
N ILE A 335 8.40 13.49 -29.43
CA ILE A 335 7.03 14.01 -29.53
C ILE A 335 6.73 14.33 -30.99
N LEU A 336 5.73 13.65 -31.56
CA LEU A 336 5.19 13.95 -32.88
C LEU A 336 3.85 14.68 -32.70
N PRO A 337 3.81 16.02 -32.88
CA PRO A 337 2.56 16.77 -32.75
C PRO A 337 1.66 16.42 -33.93
N TYR A 338 0.51 15.81 -33.65
CA TYR A 338 -0.57 15.67 -34.62
C TYR A 338 -1.48 16.88 -34.47
N ASN A 339 -1.60 17.69 -35.53
CA ASN A 339 -2.56 18.78 -35.55
C ASN A 339 -3.95 18.22 -35.87
N PHE A 340 -4.68 17.82 -34.83
CA PHE A 340 -6.11 17.56 -34.93
C PHE A 340 -6.84 18.91 -35.00
N SER A 341 -6.66 19.64 -36.10
CA SER A 341 -7.50 20.80 -36.39
C SER A 341 -8.95 20.31 -36.34
N THR A 342 -9.82 21.00 -35.61
CA THR A 342 -11.27 20.82 -35.76
C THR A 342 -11.61 21.24 -37.18
N LEU A 343 -11.63 20.27 -38.10
CA LEU A 343 -12.13 20.49 -39.44
C LEU A 343 -13.63 20.71 -39.29
N THR A 344 -14.07 21.96 -39.40
CA THR A 344 -15.49 22.30 -39.55
C THR A 344 -15.89 21.84 -40.96
N VAL A 345 -16.20 20.55 -41.08
CA VAL A 345 -16.64 19.95 -42.34
C VAL A 345 -18.13 20.23 -42.49
N SER A 346 -18.53 20.88 -43.58
CA SER A 346 -19.96 21.02 -43.89
C SER A 346 -20.55 19.63 -44.21
N ALA A 347 -21.79 19.38 -43.82
CA ALA A 347 -22.42 18.06 -44.03
C ALA A 347 -22.41 17.63 -45.52
N SER A 348 -22.43 18.59 -46.45
CA SER A 348 -22.33 18.39 -47.89
C SER A 348 -20.95 17.95 -48.39
N GLU A 349 -19.88 18.24 -47.66
CA GLU A 349 -18.50 17.88 -48.05
C GLU A 349 -18.08 16.50 -47.53
N ILE A 350 -18.80 15.95 -46.55
CA ILE A 350 -18.52 14.63 -45.96
C ILE A 350 -18.39 13.52 -47.02
N PRO A 351 -19.30 13.38 -48.01
CA PRO A 351 -19.18 12.32 -49.01
C PRO A 351 -17.89 12.43 -49.84
N ASN A 352 -17.46 13.65 -50.18
CA ASN A 352 -16.26 13.88 -50.97
C ASN A 352 -15.00 13.56 -50.14
N ILE A 353 -14.95 14.01 -48.88
CA ILE A 353 -13.83 13.71 -47.97
C ILE A 353 -13.71 12.20 -47.70
N ILE A 354 -14.84 11.51 -47.52
CA ILE A 354 -14.86 10.04 -47.39
C ILE A 354 -14.31 9.38 -48.64
N ASN A 355 -14.66 9.87 -49.83
CA ASN A 355 -14.20 9.30 -51.09
C ASN A 355 -12.70 9.56 -51.34
N GLU A 356 -12.22 10.77 -51.04
CA GLU A 356 -10.80 11.15 -51.14
C GLU A 356 -9.93 10.33 -50.18
N ASN A 357 -10.43 10.06 -48.97
CA ASN A 357 -9.72 9.30 -47.95
C ASN A 357 -10.13 7.82 -47.93
N ARG A 358 -10.83 7.33 -48.97
CA ARG A 358 -11.44 6.00 -48.99
C ARG A 358 -10.43 4.88 -48.77
N GLU A 359 -9.22 5.02 -49.32
CA GLU A 359 -8.14 4.05 -49.12
C GLU A 359 -7.62 4.02 -47.68
N LEU A 360 -7.57 5.16 -47.00
CA LEU A 360 -7.23 5.23 -45.58
C LEU A 360 -8.36 4.66 -44.72
N LEU A 361 -9.61 5.07 -44.97
CA LEU A 361 -10.79 4.64 -44.22
C LEU A 361 -11.06 3.13 -44.36
N LYS A 362 -10.80 2.54 -45.54
CA LYS A 362 -10.83 1.07 -45.71
C LYS A 362 -9.79 0.36 -44.84
N ARG A 363 -8.67 1.03 -44.55
CA ARG A 363 -7.54 0.51 -43.76
C ARG A 363 -7.61 0.87 -42.28
N THR A 364 -8.56 1.70 -41.84
CA THR A 364 -8.70 2.11 -40.45
C THR A 364 -10.01 1.57 -39.87
N ARG A 365 -9.93 0.71 -38.85
CA ARG A 365 -11.10 0.28 -38.07
C ARG A 365 -11.11 0.93 -36.70
N LEU A 366 -12.31 1.15 -36.17
CA LEU A 366 -12.50 1.52 -34.77
C LEU A 366 -12.06 0.36 -33.87
N TRP A 367 -11.29 0.70 -32.84
CA TRP A 367 -10.74 -0.24 -31.88
C TRP A 367 -11.78 -0.60 -30.83
N ASP A 368 -12.07 -1.89 -30.72
CA ASP A 368 -12.84 -2.53 -29.64
C ASP A 368 -12.02 -3.68 -29.03
N TRP A 369 -11.22 -3.34 -28.04
CA TRP A 369 -10.37 -4.25 -27.27
C TRP A 369 -11.14 -5.49 -26.75
N GLY A 370 -12.40 -5.31 -26.35
CA GLY A 370 -13.23 -6.40 -25.85
C GLY A 370 -13.58 -7.42 -26.94
N ALA A 371 -13.93 -6.94 -28.14
CA ALA A 371 -14.28 -7.80 -29.26
C ALA A 371 -13.10 -8.63 -29.77
N ALA A 372 -11.90 -8.05 -29.84
CA ALA A 372 -10.72 -8.80 -30.28
C ALA A 372 -10.31 -9.88 -29.29
N PHE A 373 -10.34 -9.60 -27.99
CA PHE A 373 -10.09 -10.64 -26.99
C PHE A 373 -11.16 -11.71 -26.99
N ALA A 374 -12.44 -11.36 -27.16
CA ALA A 374 -13.48 -12.36 -27.29
C ALA A 374 -13.23 -13.31 -28.48
N LYS A 375 -12.61 -12.82 -29.55
CA LYS A 375 -12.27 -13.61 -30.74
C LYS A 375 -10.96 -14.39 -30.62
N LEU A 376 -9.95 -13.85 -29.94
CA LEU A 376 -8.65 -14.50 -29.77
C LEU A 376 -8.62 -15.48 -28.59
N ARG A 377 -9.44 -15.29 -27.56
CA ARG A 377 -9.45 -16.15 -26.35
C ARG A 377 -9.73 -17.63 -26.67
N PRO A 378 -10.65 -17.99 -27.58
CA PRO A 378 -10.81 -19.39 -27.99
C PRO A 378 -9.55 -20.02 -28.61
N GLU A 379 -8.69 -19.23 -29.25
CA GLU A 379 -7.46 -19.71 -29.91
C GLU A 379 -6.36 -20.10 -28.91
N ILE A 380 -6.44 -19.64 -27.66
CA ILE A 380 -5.58 -20.13 -26.57
C ILE A 380 -5.85 -21.63 -26.32
N GLY A 381 -7.08 -22.09 -26.58
CA GLY A 381 -7.52 -23.46 -26.31
C GLY A 381 -7.71 -23.75 -24.82
N LEU A 382 -7.68 -25.03 -24.45
CA LEU A 382 -7.90 -25.52 -23.08
C LEU A 382 -6.62 -25.46 -22.24
N ILE A 383 -5.94 -24.31 -22.24
CA ILE A 383 -4.69 -24.10 -21.48
C ILE A 383 -4.98 -23.13 -20.32
N PRO A 384 -5.41 -23.64 -19.14
CA PRO A 384 -5.96 -22.80 -18.06
C PRO A 384 -4.92 -21.93 -17.35
N TYR A 385 -3.64 -22.12 -17.64
CA TYR A 385 -2.52 -21.39 -17.04
C TYR A 385 -1.97 -20.30 -17.98
N VAL A 386 -2.71 -19.93 -19.03
CA VAL A 386 -2.33 -18.88 -20.00
C VAL A 386 -3.50 -17.92 -20.17
N ASP A 387 -3.19 -16.63 -20.19
CA ASP A 387 -4.14 -15.55 -20.50
C ASP A 387 -3.42 -14.45 -21.28
N PHE A 388 -4.13 -13.41 -21.69
CA PHE A 388 -3.53 -12.26 -22.34
C PHE A 388 -2.88 -11.30 -21.32
N GLU A 389 -1.71 -10.77 -21.65
CA GLU A 389 -1.10 -9.66 -20.91
C GLU A 389 -1.66 -8.34 -21.40
N ASP A 390 -1.61 -8.14 -22.71
CA ASP A 390 -2.01 -6.93 -23.40
C ASP A 390 -2.44 -7.25 -24.84
N SER A 391 -3.13 -6.30 -25.47
CA SER A 391 -3.44 -6.32 -26.89
C SER A 391 -3.06 -4.99 -27.55
N ASP A 392 -2.18 -5.10 -28.54
CA ASP A 392 -1.68 -3.99 -29.34
C ASP A 392 -2.19 -4.06 -30.78
N ILE A 393 -2.18 -2.91 -31.45
CA ILE A 393 -2.38 -2.82 -32.89
C ILE A 393 -1.02 -2.78 -33.57
N LEU A 394 -0.75 -3.79 -34.39
CA LEU A 394 0.43 -3.85 -35.23
C LEU A 394 0.05 -3.56 -36.68
N ARG A 395 0.94 -2.89 -37.40
CA ARG A 395 0.76 -2.61 -38.82
C ARG A 395 1.90 -3.21 -39.63
N PHE A 396 1.56 -4.16 -40.50
CA PHE A 396 2.51 -4.79 -41.43
C PHE A 396 1.99 -4.68 -42.85
N ASN A 397 2.86 -4.25 -43.77
CA ASN A 397 2.56 -4.12 -45.22
C ASN A 397 1.23 -3.39 -45.54
N GLY A 398 0.85 -2.42 -44.70
CA GLY A 398 -0.36 -1.62 -44.90
C GLY A 398 -1.65 -2.23 -44.36
N SER A 399 -1.63 -3.46 -43.83
CA SER A 399 -2.74 -4.11 -43.12
C SER A 399 -2.61 -3.94 -41.60
N LEU A 400 -3.74 -3.82 -40.92
CA LEU A 400 -3.80 -3.75 -39.46
C LEU A 400 -4.06 -5.13 -38.87
N PHE A 401 -3.32 -5.44 -37.82
CA PHE A 401 -3.45 -6.67 -37.06
C PHE A 401 -3.61 -6.35 -35.59
N TRP A 402 -4.49 -7.07 -34.93
CA TRP A 402 -4.61 -7.05 -33.48
C TRP A 402 -3.73 -8.16 -32.97
N SER A 403 -2.72 -7.82 -32.21
CA SER A 403 -1.79 -8.76 -31.61
C SER A 403 -2.06 -8.80 -30.12
N ALA A 404 -2.22 -10.00 -29.58
CA ALA A 404 -2.38 -10.22 -28.16
C ALA A 404 -1.21 -11.03 -27.65
N SER A 405 -0.41 -10.45 -26.75
CA SER A 405 0.68 -11.15 -26.10
C SER A 405 0.13 -12.04 -25.00
N MET A 406 0.57 -13.29 -24.94
CA MET A 406 0.15 -14.21 -23.90
C MET A 406 1.10 -14.18 -22.70
N LYS A 407 0.53 -14.28 -21.49
CA LYS A 407 1.24 -14.42 -20.22
C LYS A 407 0.80 -15.68 -19.48
N PRO A 408 1.66 -16.24 -18.63
CA PRO A 408 1.24 -17.26 -17.70
C PRO A 408 0.38 -16.69 -16.57
N VAL A 409 -0.63 -17.45 -16.17
CA VAL A 409 -1.41 -17.20 -14.95
C VAL A 409 -0.78 -18.02 -13.83
N LEU A 410 -0.10 -17.34 -12.91
CA LEU A 410 0.51 -17.99 -11.75
C LEU A 410 -0.55 -18.35 -10.71
N PRO A 411 -0.50 -19.56 -10.12
CA PRO A 411 -1.35 -19.90 -8.99
C PRO A 411 -1.15 -18.92 -7.82
N PRO A 412 -2.20 -18.60 -7.04
CA PRO A 412 -2.09 -17.72 -5.88
C PRO A 412 -1.19 -18.28 -4.77
N THR A 413 -0.76 -19.55 -4.88
CA THR A 413 0.18 -20.22 -3.97
C THR A 413 1.65 -19.90 -4.25
N VAL A 414 1.97 -19.24 -5.37
CA VAL A 414 3.37 -18.87 -5.71
C VAL A 414 3.85 -17.75 -4.77
N THR A 415 5.01 -17.95 -4.14
CA THR A 415 5.60 -16.95 -3.25
C THR A 415 6.16 -15.77 -4.05
N ALA A 416 6.20 -14.57 -3.46
CA ALA A 416 6.72 -13.37 -4.12
C ALA A 416 8.16 -13.53 -4.63
N ALA A 417 8.99 -14.32 -3.92
CA ALA A 417 10.38 -14.59 -4.31
C ALA A 417 10.46 -15.44 -5.60
N ASP A 418 9.49 -16.30 -5.84
CA ASP A 418 9.47 -17.22 -6.98
C ASP A 418 8.73 -16.64 -8.20
N VAL A 419 8.09 -15.47 -8.07
CA VAL A 419 7.31 -14.85 -9.17
C VAL A 419 8.19 -14.55 -10.37
N TRP A 420 9.38 -13.99 -10.15
CA TRP A 420 10.29 -13.68 -11.26
C TRP A 420 10.68 -14.96 -12.00
N TYR A 421 11.14 -15.97 -11.27
CA TYR A 421 11.52 -17.25 -11.86
C TYR A 421 10.36 -17.88 -12.64
N ASN A 422 9.17 -17.97 -12.04
CA ASN A 422 8.01 -18.58 -12.68
C ASN A 422 7.49 -17.81 -13.89
N ARG A 423 7.59 -16.47 -13.92
CA ARG A 423 7.21 -15.67 -15.11
C ARG A 423 8.21 -15.81 -16.27
N HIS A 424 9.44 -16.20 -15.97
CA HIS A 424 10.52 -16.38 -16.96
C HIS A 424 10.79 -17.85 -17.25
N LEU A 425 9.98 -18.76 -16.67
CA LEU A 425 9.92 -20.12 -17.15
C LEU A 425 9.38 -20.09 -18.58
N VAL A 426 9.96 -20.99 -19.34
CA VAL A 426 9.67 -21.15 -20.74
C VAL A 426 8.27 -22.00 -20.63
N TYR A 427 7.28 -22.08 -21.55
CA TYR A 427 6.04 -22.95 -21.59
C TYR A 427 5.83 -23.80 -22.88
N THR A 428 6.01 -25.13 -22.83
CA THR A 428 6.14 -26.01 -24.03
C THR A 428 4.86 -26.24 -24.84
N HIS A 429 3.69 -26.03 -24.22
CA HIS A 429 2.39 -26.32 -24.83
C HIS A 429 1.74 -25.10 -25.48
N ILE A 430 2.49 -23.99 -25.55
CA ILE A 430 2.06 -22.76 -26.20
C ILE A 430 2.77 -22.67 -27.55
N PRO A 431 2.08 -22.87 -28.68
CA PRO A 431 2.71 -22.94 -30.00
C PRO A 431 3.27 -21.59 -30.48
N GLN A 432 2.69 -20.48 -30.04
CA GLN A 432 3.03 -19.10 -30.41
C GLN A 432 3.00 -18.24 -29.14
N GLY A 433 3.86 -17.24 -28.98
CA GLY A 433 3.81 -16.30 -27.84
C GLY A 433 2.73 -15.22 -28.02
N PHE A 434 2.27 -15.04 -29.26
CA PHE A 434 1.30 -14.03 -29.65
C PHE A 434 0.20 -14.67 -30.48
N LEU A 435 -1.04 -14.22 -30.27
CA LEU A 435 -2.15 -14.50 -31.17
C LEU A 435 -2.46 -13.25 -31.97
N MET A 436 -2.70 -13.41 -33.28
CA MET A 436 -2.95 -12.29 -34.17
C MET A 436 -4.26 -12.44 -34.93
N LEU A 437 -4.97 -11.32 -35.08
CA LEU A 437 -6.21 -11.20 -35.82
C LEU A 437 -6.03 -10.14 -36.91
N ASP A 438 -6.38 -10.43 -38.15
CA ASP A 438 -6.52 -9.40 -39.17
C ASP A 438 -7.69 -8.47 -38.81
N ALA A 439 -7.42 -7.18 -38.69
CA ALA A 439 -8.43 -6.19 -38.26
C ALA A 439 -9.56 -5.99 -39.29
N HIS A 440 -9.32 -6.32 -40.56
CA HIS A 440 -10.25 -6.09 -41.67
C HIS A 440 -11.18 -7.27 -41.89
N THR A 441 -10.63 -8.48 -41.94
CA THR A 441 -11.38 -9.72 -42.15
C THR A 441 -11.86 -10.32 -40.83
N GLY A 442 -11.18 -10.00 -39.73
CA GLY A 442 -11.38 -10.65 -38.45
C GLY A 442 -10.87 -12.09 -38.46
N GLU A 443 -10.04 -12.50 -39.40
CA GLU A 443 -9.51 -13.87 -39.42
C GLU A 443 -8.28 -13.96 -38.52
N VAL A 444 -8.12 -15.11 -37.85
CA VAL A 444 -6.94 -15.40 -37.07
C VAL A 444 -5.80 -15.68 -38.04
N VAL A 445 -4.66 -15.02 -37.83
CA VAL A 445 -3.48 -15.13 -38.68
C VAL A 445 -2.30 -15.65 -37.88
N ASP A 446 -1.46 -16.42 -38.55
CA ASP A 446 -0.22 -16.98 -37.98
C ASP A 446 0.79 -15.85 -37.70
N SER A 447 0.99 -15.58 -36.42
CA SER A 447 1.86 -14.54 -35.86
C SER A 447 3.34 -14.74 -36.22
N SER A 448 3.76 -15.99 -36.44
CA SER A 448 5.15 -16.34 -36.74
C SER A 448 5.66 -15.79 -38.08
N LYS A 449 4.73 -15.38 -38.95
CA LYS A 449 5.02 -14.73 -40.24
C LYS A 449 5.46 -13.27 -40.10
N PHE A 450 5.22 -12.65 -38.96
CA PHE A 450 5.43 -11.21 -38.76
C PHE A 450 6.69 -10.91 -37.93
N PHE A 451 7.03 -11.76 -36.96
CA PHE A 451 8.23 -11.59 -36.15
C PHE A 451 8.69 -12.92 -35.55
N ALA A 452 9.98 -12.99 -35.22
CA ALA A 452 10.54 -14.14 -34.53
C ALA A 452 10.00 -14.20 -33.10
N GLU A 453 9.20 -15.21 -32.81
CA GLU A 453 8.64 -15.43 -31.48
C GLU A 453 9.59 -16.27 -30.64
N ARG A 454 9.78 -15.88 -29.37
CA ARG A 454 10.50 -16.73 -28.43
C ARG A 454 9.61 -17.92 -28.08
N ARG A 455 10.08 -19.13 -28.38
CA ARG A 455 9.50 -20.34 -27.83
C ARG A 455 9.64 -20.31 -26.31
N ILE A 456 8.57 -20.69 -25.65
CA ILE A 456 8.49 -20.79 -24.20
C ILE A 456 8.56 -22.38 -23.99
N TYR A 457 9.39 -22.94 -23.06
CA TYR A 457 9.66 -24.32 -22.57
C TYR A 457 9.40 -24.53 -21.03
N TYR A 458 8.27 -25.14 -20.63
CA TYR A 458 8.00 -25.48 -19.22
C TYR A 458 8.19 -26.98 -19.15
N GLY A 459 9.13 -27.43 -18.33
CA GLY A 459 9.50 -28.84 -18.30
C GLY A 459 8.28 -29.73 -18.08
N GLU A 460 8.14 -30.75 -18.93
CA GLU A 460 7.58 -32.00 -18.44
C GLU A 460 8.73 -32.75 -17.78
N GLY A 461 8.71 -32.83 -16.45
CA GLY A 461 9.55 -33.79 -15.73
C GLY A 461 9.02 -35.18 -16.03
N GLY A 462 9.67 -35.90 -16.95
CA GLY A 462 9.31 -37.26 -17.30
C GLY A 462 10.37 -37.92 -18.19
N PRO A 463 10.45 -39.26 -18.20
CA PRO A 463 11.50 -40.04 -18.89
C PRO A 463 11.50 -39.93 -20.42
N ARG A 464 10.68 -39.04 -21.00
CA ARG A 464 10.64 -38.73 -22.45
C ARG A 464 10.84 -37.24 -22.76
N SER A 465 11.21 -36.42 -21.77
CA SER A 465 11.35 -34.98 -21.99
C SER A 465 12.73 -34.58 -22.49
N LEU A 466 12.78 -33.43 -23.18
CA LEU A 466 14.00 -32.89 -23.78
C LEU A 466 15.13 -32.68 -22.74
N PHE A 467 14.80 -32.42 -21.47
CA PHE A 467 15.82 -32.30 -20.42
C PHE A 467 16.51 -33.65 -20.14
N SER A 468 15.73 -34.73 -20.03
CA SER A 468 16.23 -36.11 -19.88
C SER A 468 17.00 -36.61 -21.10
N ALA A 469 16.64 -36.16 -22.30
CA ALA A 469 17.23 -36.64 -23.55
C ALA A 469 18.50 -35.88 -23.98
N THR A 470 18.71 -34.66 -23.45
CA THR A 470 19.77 -33.77 -23.97
C THR A 470 20.69 -33.18 -22.91
N TRP A 471 20.30 -33.14 -21.63
CA TRP A 471 21.06 -32.42 -20.59
C TRP A 471 21.23 -33.18 -19.26
N ALA A 472 20.73 -34.42 -19.15
CA ALA A 472 20.88 -35.28 -17.96
C ALA A 472 22.13 -36.18 -18.04
#